data_AF-A0A968T4P2-F1
#
_entry.id   AF-A0A968T4P2-F1
#
_cell.length_a   1.000
_cell.length_b   1.000
_cell.length_c   1.000
_cell.angle_alpha   90.00
_cell.angle_beta   90.00
_cell.angle_gamma   90.00
#
_symmetry.space_group_name_H-M   'P 1'
#
loop_
_entity.id
_entity.type
_entity.pdbx_description
1 polymer ?
#
loop_
_entity_poly.entity_id
_entity_poly.type
_entity_poly.pdbx_seq_one_letter_code
_entity_poly.pdbx_strand_id
1 'polypeptide(L)' 'MITTGSKYTNHLINENSPYLLQHAHNPVNWFPWGEESFL' A
#
# COMPACT_ATOMS: atom_id res chain seq x y z
N MET A 1 -23.59 -7.09 11.06
CA MET A 1 -22.88 -6.67 9.85
C MET A 1 -21.39 -6.73 10.19
N ILE A 2 -20.64 -7.71 9.72
CA ILE A 2 -19.21 -7.79 10.02
C ILE A 2 -18.49 -6.96 8.96
N THR A 3 -17.94 -5.82 9.37
CA THR A 3 -17.01 -5.02 8.57
C THR A 3 -15.68 -5.77 8.53
N THR A 4 -15.46 -6.59 7.51
CA THR A 4 -14.14 -7.18 7.25
C THR A 4 -13.23 -6.07 6.73
N GLY A 5 -12.57 -5.35 7.63
CA GLY A 5 -11.48 -4.43 7.27
C GLY A 5 -10.34 -5.20 6.58
N SER A 6 -9.55 -4.51 5.77
CA SER A 6 -8.37 -5.13 5.17
C SER A 6 -7.43 -5.65 6.26
N LYS A 7 -7.00 -6.90 6.12
CA LYS A 7 -6.06 -7.56 7.05
C LYS A 7 -4.66 -6.94 6.98
N TYR A 8 -4.29 -6.36 5.85
CA TYR A 8 -2.97 -5.79 5.61
C TYR A 8 -3.10 -4.37 5.06
N THR A 9 -2.19 -3.50 5.46
CA THR A 9 -2.01 -2.17 4.90
C THR A 9 -0.52 -1.88 4.85
N ASN A 10 -0.01 -1.52 3.67
CA ASN A 10 1.40 -1.18 3.44
C ASN A 10 1.55 0.33 3.12
N HIS A 11 2.77 0.76 2.77
CA HIS A 11 3.08 2.18 2.59
C HIS A 11 2.40 2.82 1.39
N LEU A 12 1.91 2.03 0.43
CA LEU A 12 1.21 2.54 -0.75
C LEU A 12 -0.14 3.20 -0.42
N ILE A 13 -0.66 3.05 0.80
CA ILE A 13 -1.90 3.70 1.24
C ILE A 13 -1.83 5.24 1.20
N ASN A 14 -0.62 5.79 1.21
CA ASN A 14 -0.38 7.24 1.16
C ASN A 14 -0.14 7.77 -0.26
N GLU A 15 -0.17 6.90 -1.28
CA GLU A 15 0.05 7.29 -2.66
C GLU A 15 -1.21 7.90 -3.29
N ASN A 16 -1.02 8.77 -4.29
CA ASN A 16 -2.13 9.35 -5.04
C ASN A 16 -2.50 8.53 -6.28
N SER A 17 -1.64 7.62 -6.72
CA SER A 17 -1.87 6.80 -7.90
C SER A 17 -2.96 5.76 -7.62
N PRO A 18 -4.07 5.72 -8.39
CA PRO A 18 -5.11 4.71 -8.22
C PRO A 18 -4.58 3.28 -8.32
N TYR A 19 -3.57 3.07 -9.17
CA TYR A 19 -2.90 1.78 -9.33
C TYR A 19 -2.17 1.36 -8.05
N LEU A 20 -1.44 2.27 -7.40
CA LEU A 20 -0.70 1.96 -6.18
C LEU A 20 -1.66 1.73 -5.00
N LEU A 21 -2.72 2.53 -4.90
CA LEU A 21 -3.76 2.37 -3.88
C LEU A 21 -4.49 1.02 -3.98
N GLN A 22 -4.68 0.49 -5.19
CA GLN A 22 -5.24 -0.86 -5.37
C GLN A 22 -4.38 -1.94 -4.70
N HIS A 23 -3.08 -1.70 -4.54
CA HIS A 23 -2.13 -2.63 -3.93
C HIS A 23 -1.79 -2.30 -2.47
N ALA A 24 -2.37 -1.25 -1.89
CA ALA A 24 -2.12 -0.81 -0.52
C ALA A 24 -2.49 -1.87 0.53
N HIS A 25 -3.34 -2.83 0.17
CA HIS A 25 -3.86 -3.86 1.05
C HIS A 25 -3.30 -5.26 0.80
N ASN A 26 -2.29 -5.37 -0.06
CA ASN A 26 -1.59 -6.62 -0.29
C ASN A 26 -0.75 -7.02 0.94
N PRO A 27 -0.56 -8.34 1.18
CA PRO A 27 0.19 -8.85 2.33
C PRO A 27 1.69 -8.53 2.29
N VAL A 28 2.22 -8.17 1.11
CA VAL A 28 3.61 -7.73 0.95
C VAL A 28 3.71 -6.27 1.38
N ASN A 29 4.70 -5.96 2.21
CA ASN A 29 4.95 -4.59 2.67
C ASN A 29 5.61 -3.75 1.57
N TRP A 30 4.83 -3.38 0.56
CA TRP A 30 5.28 -2.54 -0.54
C TRP A 30 5.60 -1.11 -0.08
N PHE A 31 6.65 -0.55 -0.67
CA PHE A 31 7.05 0.85 -0.53
C PHE A 31 6.87 1.55 -1.88
N PRO A 32 6.46 2.83 -1.88
CA PRO A 32 6.48 3.61 -3.10
C PRO A 32 7.92 3.75 -3.59
N TRP A 33 8.07 3.82 -4.90
CA TRP A 33 9.37 4.03 -5.51
C TRP A 33 9.82 5.47 -5.27
N GLY A 34 10.91 5.67 -4.54
CA GLY A 34 11.41 7.01 -4.17
C GLY A 34 12.94 7.09 -4.18
N GLU A 35 13.49 8.28 -3.94
CA GLU A 35 14.94 8.49 -3.84
C GLU A 35 15.59 7.59 -2.77
N GLU A 36 14.86 7.28 -1.70
CA GLU A 36 15.31 6.38 -0.62
C GLU A 36 15.36 4.90 -1.06
N SER A 37 14.75 4.53 -2.18
CA SER A 37 14.78 3.15 -2.69
C SER A 37 16.09 2.81 -3.42
N PHE A 38 16.94 3.80 -3.70
CA PHE A 38 18.16 3.64 -4.49
C PHE A 38 19.47 3.89 -3.72
N LEU A 39 19.39 4.19 -2.41
CA LEU A 39 20.55 4.34 -1.52
C LEU A 39 20.79 3.06 -0.72
#